data_AF-A0A4D7BA44-F1
#
_entry.id   AF-A0A4D7BA44-F1
#
_cell.length_a   1.000
_cell.length_b   1.000
_cell.length_c   1.000
_cell.angle_alpha   90.00
_cell.angle_beta   90.00
_cell.angle_gamma   90.00
#
_symmetry.space_group_name_H-M   'P 1'
#
loop_
_entity.id
_entity.type
_entity.pdbx_description
1 polymer ?
#
loop_
_entity_poly.entity_id
_entity_poly.type
_entity_poly.pdbx_seq_one_letter_code
_entity_poly.pdbx_strand_id
1 'polypeptide(L)'
;MRAKQGTVVSIKPKRPPAAGSGIARLSPRLRIVFGEAMRLGPGKIDLLEAIGRTGSISAAGRELGMSYRRAWVLVDAVNKMFTRAVVTAAAGGSQGGGAQLTEFGLALVTAYRRVEARTLAAIQEELAPFDRDIAQD
;
A
#
# COMPACT_ATOMS: atom_id res chain seq x y z
N MET A 1 -17.97 -11.41 -28.86
CA MET A 1 -16.64 -12.05 -28.78
C MET A 1 -15.88 -11.49 -27.58
N ARG A 2 -15.62 -12.38 -26.59
CA ARG A 2 -14.69 -12.34 -25.45
C ARG A 2 -14.24 -10.98 -24.85
N ALA A 3 -14.86 -10.61 -23.73
CA ALA A 3 -14.24 -9.75 -22.72
C ALA A 3 -13.09 -10.51 -22.04
N LYS A 4 -11.86 -10.00 -22.13
CA LYS A 4 -10.71 -10.60 -21.44
C LYS A 4 -10.86 -10.37 -19.94
N GLN A 5 -10.94 -11.47 -19.18
CA GLN A 5 -10.80 -11.50 -17.72
C GLN A 5 -9.67 -10.58 -17.26
N GLY A 6 -9.99 -9.61 -16.40
CA GLY A 6 -9.01 -8.83 -15.67
C GLY A 6 -8.17 -9.78 -14.81
N THR A 7 -6.86 -9.73 -15.01
CA THR A 7 -5.89 -10.44 -14.18
C THR A 7 -6.04 -9.93 -12.74
N VAL A 8 -6.68 -10.74 -11.89
CA VAL A 8 -6.71 -10.51 -10.44
C VAL A 8 -5.30 -10.78 -9.92
N VAL A 9 -4.46 -9.74 -9.87
CA VAL A 9 -3.18 -9.82 -9.15
C VAL A 9 -3.55 -9.99 -7.68
N SER A 10 -3.24 -11.15 -7.12
CA SER A 10 -3.48 -11.49 -5.72
C SER A 10 -2.77 -10.48 -4.80
N ILE A 11 -3.50 -9.46 -4.34
CA ILE A 11 -3.01 -8.48 -3.37
C ILE A 11 -2.91 -9.20 -2.02
N LYS A 12 -1.70 -9.62 -1.66
CA LYS A 12 -1.42 -10.29 -0.37
C LYS A 12 -1.80 -9.35 0.81
N PRO A 13 -2.27 -9.92 1.94
CA PRO A 13 -2.88 -9.17 3.03
C PRO A 13 -1.88 -8.33 3.84
N LYS A 14 -2.47 -7.44 4.66
CA LYS A 14 -1.87 -6.69 5.77
C LYS A 14 -0.84 -7.55 6.52
N ARG A 15 0.37 -7.00 6.68
CA ARG A 15 1.57 -7.65 7.24
C ARG A 15 1.21 -8.47 8.51
N PRO A 16 1.43 -9.80 8.53
CA PRO A 16 1.24 -10.59 9.74
C PRO A 16 2.21 -10.09 10.83
N PRO A 17 1.85 -10.22 12.12
CA PRO A 17 2.79 -9.92 13.20
C PRO A 17 4.03 -10.79 13.03
N ALA A 18 5.22 -10.17 13.08
CA ALA A 18 6.47 -10.88 12.95
C ALA A 18 6.65 -11.78 14.18
N ALA A 19 6.51 -13.10 14.00
CA ALA A 19 6.86 -14.10 15.01
C ALA A 19 8.39 -14.28 15.01
N GLY A 20 9.05 -14.07 16.15
CA GLY A 20 10.50 -14.14 16.32
C GLY A 20 10.94 -13.42 17.60
N SER A 21 12.24 -13.18 17.81
CA SER A 21 12.76 -12.12 18.70
C SER A 21 13.99 -11.47 18.07
N GLY A 22 14.43 -10.32 18.60
CA GLY A 22 15.55 -9.55 17.99
C GLY A 22 15.27 -9.12 16.56
N ILE A 23 16.28 -9.18 15.70
CA ILE A 23 16.25 -8.82 14.27
C ILE A 23 15.23 -9.66 13.49
N ALA A 24 14.94 -10.88 13.94
CA ALA A 24 13.94 -11.73 13.30
C ALA A 24 12.52 -11.13 13.34
N ARG A 25 12.20 -10.20 14.28
CA ARG A 25 10.89 -9.50 14.34
C ARG A 25 10.85 -8.16 13.60
N LEU A 26 11.92 -7.76 12.93
CA LEU A 26 12.02 -6.40 12.43
C LEU A 26 10.97 -6.12 11.33
N SER A 27 10.38 -4.92 11.38
CA SER A 27 9.31 -4.51 10.47
C SER A 27 9.60 -3.09 9.94
N PRO A 28 10.35 -2.95 8.84
CA PRO A 28 10.75 -1.64 8.34
C PRO A 28 9.54 -0.88 7.85
N ARG A 29 9.50 0.42 8.13
CA ARG A 29 8.49 1.34 7.58
C ARG A 29 9.15 2.25 6.56
N LEU A 30 9.03 1.89 5.29
CA LEU A 30 9.64 2.64 4.19
C LEU A 30 8.76 3.83 3.77
N ARG A 31 9.34 5.03 3.66
CA ARG A 31 8.67 6.19 3.05
C ARG A 31 9.57 6.78 1.99
N ILE A 32 9.06 6.89 0.76
CA ILE A 32 9.74 7.50 -0.38
C ILE A 32 9.22 8.94 -0.49
N VAL A 33 10.15 9.91 -0.51
CA VAL A 33 9.86 11.34 -0.57
C VAL A 33 10.29 11.87 -1.95
N PHE A 34 9.40 12.61 -2.61
CA PHE A 34 9.66 13.27 -3.89
C PHE A 34 9.54 14.78 -3.67
N GLY A 35 10.67 15.50 -3.78
CA GLY A 35 10.72 16.93 -3.44
C GLY A 35 10.25 17.19 -2.00
N GLU A 36 9.56 18.31 -1.78
CA GLU A 36 9.21 18.75 -0.41
C GLU A 36 7.88 18.19 0.11
N ALA A 37 6.92 17.96 -0.79
CA ALA A 37 5.53 17.69 -0.41
C ALA A 37 5.09 16.24 -0.63
N MET A 38 5.58 15.59 -1.69
CA MET A 38 5.07 14.29 -2.12
C MET A 38 5.72 13.16 -1.34
N ARG A 39 4.90 12.33 -0.69
CA ARG A 39 5.35 11.23 0.18
C ARG A 39 4.58 9.97 -0.14
N LEU A 40 5.23 8.93 -0.67
CA LEU A 40 4.68 7.59 -0.83
C LEU A 40 5.11 6.73 0.35
N GLY A 41 4.17 6.09 1.04
CA GLY A 41 4.49 5.28 2.22
C GLY A 41 3.37 4.33 2.58
N PRO A 42 3.46 3.63 3.72
CA PRO A 42 2.62 2.47 4.02
C PRO A 42 1.14 2.82 3.97
N GLY A 43 0.73 3.94 4.58
CA GLY A 43 -0.68 4.34 4.60
C GLY A 43 -1.31 4.62 3.22
N LYS A 44 -0.51 5.07 2.23
CA LYS A 44 -1.01 5.23 0.85
C LYS A 44 -1.10 3.87 0.16
N ILE A 45 -0.08 3.03 0.31
CA ILE A 45 -0.02 1.71 -0.32
C ILE A 45 -1.10 0.79 0.24
N ASP A 46 -1.27 0.74 1.56
CA ASP A 46 -2.31 -0.04 2.23
C ASP A 46 -3.71 0.39 1.76
N LEU A 47 -3.92 1.70 1.54
CA LEU A 47 -5.18 2.22 0.98
C LEU A 47 -5.40 1.78 -0.47
N LEU A 48 -4.39 1.87 -1.32
CA LEU A 48 -4.47 1.40 -2.70
C LEU A 48 -4.81 -0.11 -2.75
N GLU A 49 -4.16 -0.90 -1.92
CA GLU A 49 -4.42 -2.33 -1.79
C GLU A 49 -5.84 -2.62 -1.31
N ALA A 50 -6.32 -1.88 -0.30
CA ALA A 50 -7.69 -2.01 0.20
C ALA A 50 -8.73 -1.59 -0.86
N ILE A 51 -8.45 -0.57 -1.68
CA ILE A 51 -9.29 -0.21 -2.83
C ILE A 51 -9.30 -1.34 -3.85
N GLY A 52 -8.14 -1.94 -4.15
CA GLY A 52 -8.04 -3.08 -5.06
C GLY A 52 -8.86 -4.29 -4.60
N ARG A 53 -8.94 -4.54 -3.28
CA ARG A 53 -9.77 -5.62 -2.70
C ARG A 53 -11.25 -5.30 -2.66
N THR A 54 -11.61 -4.09 -2.24
CA THR A 54 -13.00 -3.72 -1.91
C THR A 54 -13.75 -3.09 -3.07
N GLY A 55 -13.06 -2.58 -4.08
CA GLY A 55 -13.65 -1.82 -5.18
C GLY A 55 -14.27 -0.47 -4.74
N SER A 56 -13.97 0.04 -3.53
CA SER A 56 -14.58 1.27 -3.01
C SER A 56 -13.65 2.03 -2.06
N ILE A 57 -13.56 3.35 -2.23
CA ILE A 57 -12.80 4.23 -1.32
C ILE A 57 -13.41 4.21 0.09
N SER A 58 -14.73 4.15 0.20
CA SER A 58 -15.41 4.15 1.49
C SER A 58 -15.19 2.85 2.26
N ALA A 59 -15.25 1.70 1.57
CA ALA A 59 -15.00 0.40 2.16
C ALA A 59 -13.52 0.27 2.56
N ALA A 60 -12.60 0.68 1.70
CA ALA A 60 -11.17 0.72 2.01
C ALA A 60 -10.86 1.61 3.22
N GLY A 61 -11.50 2.77 3.33
CA GLY A 61 -11.38 3.64 4.51
C GLY A 61 -11.83 2.94 5.80
N ARG A 62 -13.00 2.29 5.78
CA ARG A 62 -13.52 1.51 6.92
C ARG A 62 -12.60 0.35 7.30
N GLU A 63 -12.10 -0.40 6.33
CA GLU A 63 -11.17 -1.53 6.55
C GLU A 63 -9.87 -1.06 7.24
N LEU A 64 -9.41 0.15 6.93
CA LEU A 64 -8.21 0.72 7.51
C LEU A 64 -8.47 1.60 8.76
N GLY A 65 -9.69 1.61 9.29
CA GLY A 65 -10.05 2.40 10.47
C GLY A 65 -9.91 3.91 10.28
N MET A 66 -10.15 4.41 9.05
CA MET A 66 -10.10 5.84 8.74
C MET A 66 -11.42 6.37 8.16
N SER A 67 -11.67 7.67 8.33
CA SER A 67 -12.83 8.32 7.75
C SER A 67 -12.77 8.33 6.22
N TYR A 68 -13.95 8.35 5.58
CA TYR A 68 -14.04 8.49 4.12
C TYR A 68 -13.29 9.73 3.62
N ARG A 69 -13.41 10.88 4.31
CA ARG A 69 -12.67 12.11 3.98
C ARG A 69 -11.17 11.88 3.96
N ARG A 70 -10.61 11.16 4.94
CA ARG A 70 -9.19 10.84 4.99
C ARG A 70 -8.77 9.92 3.85
N ALA A 71 -9.56 8.88 3.56
CA ALA A 71 -9.30 7.99 2.43
C ALA A 71 -9.31 8.76 1.10
N TRP A 72 -10.30 9.63 0.90
CA TRP A 72 -10.40 10.46 -0.32
C TRP A 72 -9.20 11.39 -0.49
N VAL A 73 -8.78 12.10 0.57
CA VAL A 73 -7.59 12.97 0.53
C VAL A 73 -6.33 12.20 0.15
N LEU A 74 -6.18 10.97 0.65
CA LEU A 74 -5.04 10.12 0.29
C LEU A 74 -5.10 9.65 -1.17
N VAL A 75 -6.28 9.28 -1.68
CA VAL A 75 -6.47 8.93 -3.09
C VAL A 75 -6.16 10.12 -4.00
N ASP A 76 -6.71 11.29 -3.69
CA ASP A 76 -6.48 12.53 -4.43
C ASP A 76 -4.99 12.90 -4.44
N ALA A 77 -4.33 12.83 -3.28
CA ALA A 77 -2.90 13.06 -3.19
C ALA A 77 -2.09 12.08 -4.06
N VAL A 78 -2.41 10.78 -4.03
CA VAL A 78 -1.70 9.77 -4.84
C VAL A 78 -1.92 9.98 -6.33
N ASN A 79 -3.14 10.32 -6.76
CA ASN A 79 -3.43 10.61 -8.17
C ASN A 79 -2.70 11.86 -8.67
N LYS A 80 -2.39 12.82 -7.78
CA LYS A 80 -1.62 14.04 -8.12
C LYS A 80 -0.10 13.83 -8.06
N MET A 81 0.39 12.70 -7.56
CA MET A 81 1.84 12.43 -7.48
C MET A 81 2.47 12.03 -8.82
N PHE A 82 1.65 11.59 -9.79
CA PHE A 82 2.12 11.06 -11.06
C PHE A 82 1.30 11.62 -12.21
N THR A 83 1.89 11.65 -13.40
CA THR A 83 1.20 12.07 -14.63
C THR A 83 0.10 11.09 -15.07
N ARG A 84 0.12 9.86 -14.53
CA ARG A 84 -0.86 8.81 -14.77
C ARG A 84 -1.71 8.61 -13.52
N ALA A 85 -3.04 8.55 -13.68
CA ALA A 85 -3.93 8.24 -12.57
C ALA A 85 -3.59 6.86 -11.98
N VAL A 86 -3.55 6.79 -10.65
CA VAL A 86 -3.29 5.56 -9.88
C VAL A 86 -4.61 4.85 -9.55
N VAL A 87 -5.66 5.62 -9.26
CA VAL A 87 -7.02 5.15 -8.97
C VAL A 87 -7.99 5.83 -9.93
N THR A 88 -8.86 5.05 -10.55
CA THR A 88 -10.08 5.55 -11.20
C THR A 88 -11.26 5.42 -10.25
N ALA A 89 -12.11 6.44 -10.21
CA ALA A 89 -13.33 6.43 -9.41
C ALA A 89 -14.52 6.77 -10.31
N ALA A 90 -15.58 5.96 -10.25
CA ALA A 90 -16.86 6.29 -10.83
C ALA A 90 -17.63 7.17 -9.83
N ALA A 91 -18.22 8.26 -10.32
CA ALA A 91 -19.11 9.09 -9.51
C ALA A 91 -20.27 8.23 -8.95
N GLY A 92 -20.59 8.41 -7.67
CA GLY A 92 -21.61 7.62 -7.01
C GLY A 92 -23.01 8.00 -7.46
N GLY A 93 -23.68 7.10 -8.19
CA GLY A 93 -25.13 7.07 -8.37
C GLY A 93 -25.81 6.07 -7.43
N SER A 94 -27.07 5.73 -7.71
CA SER A 94 -27.93 4.85 -6.89
C SER A 94 -27.37 3.45 -6.58
N GLN A 95 -26.34 2.99 -7.32
CA GLN A 95 -25.69 1.70 -7.11
C GLN A 95 -24.32 1.78 -6.39
N GLY A 96 -23.93 2.98 -5.93
CA GLY A 96 -22.65 3.21 -5.26
C GLY A 96 -21.51 3.47 -6.26
N GLY A 97 -20.71 4.51 -5.98
CA GLY A 97 -19.52 4.81 -6.78
C GLY A 97 -18.44 3.74 -6.56
N GLY A 98 -17.90 3.19 -7.65
CA GLY A 98 -16.79 2.25 -7.61
C GLY A 98 -15.44 2.96 -7.65
N ALA A 99 -14.40 2.32 -7.10
CA ALA A 99 -13.02 2.75 -7.25
C ALA A 99 -12.12 1.55 -7.54
N GLN A 100 -11.22 1.71 -8.49
CA GLN A 100 -10.32 0.65 -8.93
C GLN A 100 -8.91 1.20 -9.13
N LEU A 101 -7.92 0.34 -8.88
CA LEU A 101 -6.55 0.65 -9.29
C LEU A 101 -6.46 0.60 -10.81
N THR A 102 -5.78 1.59 -11.39
CA THR A 102 -5.34 1.50 -12.77
C THR A 102 -4.23 0.46 -12.89
N GLU A 103 -3.89 0.06 -14.12
CA GLU A 103 -2.70 -0.77 -14.36
C GLU A 103 -1.43 -0.11 -13.79
N PHE A 104 -1.31 1.21 -13.91
CA PHE A 104 -0.23 1.97 -13.30
C PHE A 104 -0.24 1.85 -11.77
N GLY A 105 -1.40 1.95 -11.14
CA GLY A 105 -1.52 1.83 -9.70
C GLY A 105 -1.17 0.44 -9.17
N LEU A 106 -1.57 -0.62 -9.89
CA LEU A 106 -1.16 -2.00 -9.58
C LEU A 106 0.36 -2.17 -9.70
N ALA A 107 0.96 -1.64 -10.77
CA ALA A 107 2.41 -1.67 -10.96
C ALA A 107 3.16 -0.91 -9.86
N LEU A 108 2.64 0.25 -9.44
CA LEU A 108 3.20 1.08 -8.36
C LEU A 108 3.18 0.34 -7.02
N VAL A 109 2.04 -0.24 -6.63
CA VAL A 109 1.91 -1.03 -5.40
C VAL A 109 2.88 -2.20 -5.42
N THR A 110 2.95 -2.93 -6.54
CA THR A 110 3.86 -4.06 -6.70
C THR A 110 5.33 -3.63 -6.58
N ALA A 111 5.71 -2.51 -7.22
CA ALA A 111 7.05 -1.97 -7.13
C ALA A 111 7.42 -1.59 -5.69
N TYR A 112 6.52 -0.90 -4.97
CA TYR A 112 6.74 -0.53 -3.58
C TYR A 112 6.97 -1.76 -2.68
N ARG A 113 6.12 -2.80 -2.81
CA ARG A 113 6.28 -4.04 -2.02
C ARG A 113 7.57 -4.78 -2.33
N ARG A 114 8.06 -4.76 -3.58
CA ARG A 114 9.39 -5.29 -3.93
C ARG A 114 10.52 -4.50 -3.27
N VAL A 115 10.41 -3.17 -3.22
CA VAL A 115 11.41 -2.34 -2.52
C VAL A 115 11.39 -2.64 -1.03
N GLU A 116 10.21 -2.72 -0.40
CA GLU A 116 10.12 -3.10 1.03
C GLU A 116 10.78 -4.45 1.32
N ALA A 117 10.58 -5.46 0.48
CA ALA A 117 11.20 -6.77 0.66
C ALA A 117 12.73 -6.70 0.55
N ARG A 118 13.27 -5.96 -0.42
CA ARG A 118 14.71 -5.76 -0.57
C ARG A 118 15.31 -4.96 0.59
N THR A 119 14.60 -3.94 1.06
CA THR A 119 15.02 -3.15 2.22
C THR A 119 15.01 -3.98 3.49
N LEU A 120 14.01 -4.84 3.71
CA LEU A 120 13.99 -5.78 4.83
C LEU A 120 15.21 -6.71 4.82
N ALA A 121 15.52 -7.32 3.68
CA ALA A 121 16.68 -8.19 3.55
C ALA A 121 17.99 -7.44 3.86
N ALA A 122 18.17 -6.25 3.31
CA ALA A 122 19.35 -5.42 3.58
C ALA A 122 19.46 -5.03 5.06
N ILE A 123 18.35 -4.65 5.70
CA ILE A 123 18.35 -4.31 7.13
C ILE A 123 18.70 -5.53 7.98
N GLN A 124 18.19 -6.71 7.63
CA GLN A 124 18.51 -7.95 8.36
C GLN A 124 19.99 -8.29 8.26
N GLU A 125 20.58 -8.16 7.08
CA GLU A 125 22.01 -8.39 6.84
C GLU A 125 22.88 -7.41 7.64
N GLU A 126 22.62 -6.10 7.49
CA GLU A 126 23.42 -5.04 8.13
C GLU A 126 23.26 -5.02 9.66
N LEU A 127 22.07 -5.34 10.16
CA LEU A 127 21.85 -5.33 11.60
C LEU A 127 22.29 -6.63 12.28
N ALA A 128 22.46 -7.75 11.56
CA ALA A 128 22.76 -9.05 12.13
C ALA A 128 23.86 -9.05 13.22
N PRO A 129 24.97 -8.29 13.09
CA PRO A 129 26.00 -8.21 14.12
C PRO A 129 25.51 -7.63 15.47
N PHE A 130 24.47 -6.80 15.44
CA PHE A 130 23.89 -6.11 16.59
C PHE A 130 22.69 -6.85 17.22
N ASP A 131 22.36 -8.07 16.78
CA ASP A 131 21.17 -8.80 17.26
C ASP A 131 21.15 -8.96 18.78
N ARG A 132 22.34 -9.17 19.37
CA ARG A 132 22.53 -9.34 20.82
C ARG A 132 22.33 -8.04 21.60
N ASP A 133 22.43 -6.89 20.93
CA ASP A 133 22.30 -5.57 21.53
C ASP A 133 20.85 -5.06 21.48
N ILE A 134 19.97 -5.75 20.75
CA ILE A 134 18.54 -5.41 20.71
C ILE A 134 17.88 -5.88 22.01
N ALA A 135 17.38 -4.91 22.77
CA ALA A 135 16.56 -5.17 23.94
C ALA A 135 15.37 -6.08 23.56
N GLN A 136 15.25 -7.20 24.27
CA GLN A 136 14.11 -8.08 24.14
C GLN A 136 12.98 -7.47 24.97
N ASP A 137 11.97 -6.93 24.31
CA ASP A 137 10.64 -6.65 24.91
C ASP A 137 9.94 -7.95 25.33
#